data_AF-A0A329Z872-F1
#
_entry.id   AF-A0A329Z872-F1
#
_cell.length_a   1.000
_cell.length_b   1.000
_cell.length_c   1.000
_cell.angle_alpha   90.00
_cell.angle_beta   90.00
_cell.angle_gamma   90.00
#
_symmetry.space_group_name_H-M   'P 1'
#
loop_
_entity.id
_entity.type
_entity.pdbx_description
1 polymer ?
#
loop_
_entity_poly.entity_id
_entity_poly.type
_entity_poly.pdbx_seq_one_letter_code
_entity_poly.pdbx_strand_id
1 'polypeptide(L)'
;MAMIGGGVIHNLSINQRQTPCIKIFREFTIDYQGRVFPCCNLFPDDINNAKYIFGNLKNESIFDIFSSKIWAKWRENLFIDSPKSTPCKTCNDGYFGNHNQKAHLRLLENLT
;
A
#
# COMPACT_ATOMS: atom_id res chain seq x y z
N MET A 1 12.49 -24.92 -2.86
CA MET A 1 13.30 -23.83 -3.43
C MET A 1 13.03 -22.58 -2.59
N ALA A 2 13.96 -22.21 -1.71
CA ALA A 2 13.80 -21.10 -0.77
C ALA A 2 14.26 -19.79 -1.43
N MET A 3 13.46 -18.73 -1.33
CA MET A 3 13.85 -17.38 -1.75
C MET A 3 13.85 -16.46 -0.53
N ILE A 4 14.98 -15.78 -0.33
CA ILE A 4 15.26 -14.91 0.80
C ILE A 4 14.72 -13.52 0.43
N GLY A 5 13.52 -13.21 0.94
CA GLY A 5 12.82 -11.95 0.68
C GLY A 5 11.35 -12.05 1.05
N GLY A 6 11.02 -12.21 2.34
CA GLY A 6 9.67 -12.04 2.90
C GLY A 6 8.52 -12.82 2.26
N GLY A 7 8.81 -13.85 1.45
CA GLY A 7 7.81 -14.63 0.74
C GLY A 7 6.87 -15.32 1.73
N VAL A 8 5.59 -14.93 1.69
CA VAL A 8 4.42 -15.73 2.07
C VAL A 8 4.58 -16.51 3.38
N ILE A 9 5.06 -15.87 4.45
CA ILE A 9 5.02 -16.48 5.78
C ILE A 9 3.59 -16.35 6.29
N HIS A 10 2.73 -17.30 5.91
CA HIS A 10 1.33 -17.35 6.37
C HIS A 10 1.23 -17.24 7.90
N ASN A 11 2.22 -17.78 8.60
CA ASN A 11 2.26 -17.85 10.06
C ASN A 11 2.62 -16.53 10.78
N LEU A 12 3.02 -15.49 10.04
CA LEU A 12 3.28 -14.14 10.57
C LEU A 12 2.25 -13.11 10.09
N SER A 13 1.24 -13.58 9.36
CA SER A 13 0.15 -12.73 8.88
C SER A 13 -0.84 -12.44 10.00
N ILE A 14 -1.27 -11.18 10.12
CA ILE A 14 -2.29 -10.80 11.09
C ILE A 14 -3.67 -11.04 10.51
N ASN A 15 -4.64 -11.37 11.36
CA ASN A 15 -6.03 -11.44 10.94
C ASN A 15 -6.69 -10.07 11.12
N GLN A 16 -7.21 -9.50 10.03
CA GLN A 16 -8.01 -8.27 10.02
C GLN A 16 -7.28 -7.04 10.58
N ARG A 17 -6.27 -6.54 9.85
CA ARG A 17 -5.67 -5.24 10.11
C ARG A 17 -6.73 -4.14 10.17
N GLN A 18 -6.67 -3.29 11.20
CA GLN A 18 -7.46 -2.06 11.30
C GLN A 18 -6.60 -0.80 11.24
N THR A 19 -5.32 -0.92 11.61
CA THR A 19 -4.40 0.21 11.73
C THR A 19 -4.11 0.87 10.38
N PRO A 20 -3.91 2.20 10.37
CA PRO A 20 -3.59 2.94 9.16
C PRO A 20 -2.23 2.55 8.59
N CYS A 21 -1.97 2.98 7.36
CA CYS A 21 -0.69 2.84 6.68
C CYS A 21 -0.39 4.11 5.88
N ILE A 22 0.75 4.75 6.18
CA ILE A 22 1.18 5.97 5.48
C ILE A 22 2.14 5.73 4.31
N LYS A 23 2.56 4.49 4.08
CA LYS A 23 3.52 4.15 3.03
C LYS A 23 3.05 4.60 1.65
N ILE A 24 1.77 4.42 1.35
CA ILE A 24 1.13 4.83 0.09
C ILE A 24 1.27 6.33 -0.24
N PHE A 25 1.58 7.17 0.76
CA PHE A 25 1.80 8.61 0.57
C PHE A 25 3.27 8.97 0.28
N ARG A 26 4.21 8.10 0.65
CA ARG A 26 5.65 8.40 0.64
C ARG A 26 6.44 7.53 -0.31
N GLU A 27 5.96 6.32 -0.57
CA GLU A 27 6.66 5.31 -1.35
C GLU A 27 5.72 4.58 -2.31
N PHE A 28 6.31 4.10 -3.39
CA PHE A 28 5.73 3.19 -4.36
C PHE A 28 6.85 2.35 -4.97
N THR A 29 6.47 1.27 -5.65
CA THR A 29 7.44 0.36 -6.25
C THR A 29 7.26 0.35 -7.76
N ILE A 30 8.37 0.45 -8.48
CA ILE A 30 8.41 0.33 -9.94
C ILE A 30 9.23 -0.91 -10.24
N ASP A 31 8.70 -1.81 -11.05
CA ASP A 31 9.43 -2.99 -11.48
C ASP A 31 10.28 -2.74 -12.74
N TYR A 32 11.06 -3.75 -13.14
CA TYR A 32 11.93 -3.67 -14.32
C TYR A 32 11.16 -3.50 -15.65
N GLN A 33 9.84 -3.74 -15.67
CA GLN A 33 8.97 -3.56 -16.83
C GLN A 33 8.31 -2.18 -16.86
N GLY A 34 8.58 -1.33 -15.85
CA GLY A 34 7.97 -0.01 -15.68
C GLY A 34 6.58 -0.05 -15.06
N ARG A 35 6.10 -1.19 -14.56
CA ARG A 35 4.80 -1.33 -13.88
C ARG A 35 4.91 -0.73 -12.48
N VAL A 36 3.93 0.08 -12.10
CA VAL A 36 3.91 0.80 -10.83
C VAL A 36 2.94 0.12 -9.86
N PHE A 37 3.44 -0.17 -8.66
CA PHE A 37 2.72 -0.81 -7.56
C PHE A 37 2.62 0.15 -6.36
N PRO A 38 1.52 0.10 -5.61
CA PRO A 38 1.26 1.03 -4.51
C PRO A 38 2.05 0.75 -3.23
N CYS A 39 2.73 -0.40 -3.12
CA CYS A 39 3.43 -0.82 -1.90
C CYS A 39 4.53 -1.82 -2.23
N CYS A 40 5.64 -1.76 -1.50
CA CYS A 40 6.77 -2.69 -1.66
C CYS A 40 6.44 -4.14 -1.29
N ASN A 41 5.42 -4.38 -0.47
CA ASN A 41 4.95 -5.73 -0.14
C ASN A 41 4.13 -6.38 -1.25
N LEU A 42 3.87 -5.67 -2.36
CA LEU A 42 3.21 -6.20 -3.55
C LEU A 42 4.28 -6.58 -4.57
N PHE A 43 4.74 -7.83 -4.46
CA PHE A 43 5.78 -8.36 -5.32
C PHE A 43 5.29 -8.45 -6.78
N PRO A 44 6.01 -7.83 -7.73
CA PRO A 44 5.65 -7.84 -9.15
C PRO A 44 5.66 -9.22 -9.82
N ASP A 45 6.38 -10.19 -9.21
CA ASP A 45 6.55 -11.54 -9.72
C ASP A 45 5.40 -12.50 -9.31
N ASP A 46 4.60 -12.12 -8.32
CA ASP A 46 3.41 -12.89 -7.96
C ASP A 46 2.26 -12.52 -8.90
N ILE A 47 1.78 -13.51 -9.65
CA ILE A 47 0.69 -13.33 -10.61
C ILE A 47 -0.60 -12.81 -9.95
N ASN A 48 -0.82 -13.12 -8.66
CA ASN A 48 -1.97 -12.64 -7.91
C ASN A 48 -1.94 -11.12 -7.68
N ASN A 49 -0.76 -10.50 -7.78
CA ASN A 49 -0.58 -9.07 -7.59
C ASN A 49 -0.77 -8.24 -8.86
N ALA A 50 -0.96 -8.87 -10.03
CA ALA A 50 -1.19 -8.17 -11.29
C ALA A 50 -2.38 -7.18 -11.23
N LYS A 51 -3.41 -7.49 -10.42
CA LYS A 51 -4.57 -6.61 -10.18
C LYS A 51 -4.25 -5.34 -9.38
N TYR A 52 -3.05 -5.25 -8.81
CA TYR A 52 -2.59 -4.09 -8.04
C TYR A 52 -1.54 -3.26 -8.81
N ILE A 53 -1.43 -3.45 -10.12
CA ILE A 53 -0.69 -2.53 -11.01
C ILE A 53 -1.53 -1.27 -11.19
N PHE A 54 -1.00 -0.12 -10.77
CA PHE A 54 -1.73 1.16 -10.81
C PHE A 54 -1.39 2.00 -12.04
N GLY A 55 -0.36 1.62 -12.79
CA GLY A 55 0.02 2.26 -14.04
C GLY A 55 1.29 1.67 -14.62
N ASN A 56 1.70 2.18 -15.78
CA ASN A 56 2.97 1.81 -16.40
C ASN A 56 3.67 3.04 -16.99
N LEU A 57 4.93 3.25 -16.62
CA LEU A 57 5.75 4.40 -17.05
C LEU A 57 6.04 4.43 -18.55
N LYS A 58 5.76 3.35 -19.27
CA LYS A 58 5.79 3.33 -20.75
C LYS A 58 4.69 4.20 -21.38
N ASN A 59 3.58 4.41 -20.66
CA ASN A 59 2.36 5.00 -21.21
C ASN A 59 2.03 6.39 -20.62
N GLU A 60 2.43 6.65 -19.38
CA GLU A 60 2.02 7.82 -18.60
C GLU A 60 3.12 8.24 -17.62
N SER A 61 3.09 9.49 -17.17
CA SER A 61 4.10 9.99 -16.23
C SER A 61 3.84 9.43 -14.83
N ILE A 62 4.89 9.34 -14.00
CA ILE A 62 4.73 8.91 -12.60
C ILE A 62 3.79 9.82 -11.81
N PHE A 63 3.74 11.12 -12.16
CA PHE A 63 2.87 12.08 -11.50
C PHE A 63 1.39 11.79 -11.81
N ASP A 64 1.07 11.43 -13.05
CA ASP A 64 -0.30 11.07 -13.46
C ASP A 64 -0.76 9.78 -12.74
N ILE A 65 0.11 8.78 -12.68
CA ILE A 65 -0.14 7.53 -11.95
C ILE A 65 -0.40 7.82 -10.47
N PHE A 66 0.46 8.60 -9.83
CA PHE A 66 0.37 8.91 -8.40
C PHE A 66 -0.84 9.79 -8.03
N SER A 67 -1.24 10.68 -8.94
CA SER A 67 -2.43 11.54 -8.78
C SER A 67 -3.74 10.89 -9.24
N SER A 68 -3.66 9.67 -9.79
CA SER A 68 -4.83 8.92 -10.27
C SER A 68 -5.89 8.68 -9.18
N LYS A 69 -7.14 8.51 -9.62
CA LYS A 69 -8.29 8.23 -8.74
C LYS A 69 -8.12 6.94 -7.94
N ILE A 70 -7.52 5.90 -8.54
CA ILE A 70 -7.28 4.63 -7.85
C ILE A 70 -6.30 4.81 -6.70
N TRP A 71 -5.24 5.61 -6.90
CA TRP A 71 -4.27 5.93 -5.87
C TRP A 71 -4.88 6.78 -4.74
N ALA A 72 -5.66 7.80 -5.11
CA ALA A 72 -6.36 8.65 -4.14
C ALA A 72 -7.31 7.84 -3.25
N LYS A 73 -8.11 6.95 -3.83
CA LYS A 73 -9.00 6.04 -3.08
C LYS A 73 -8.22 5.08 -2.20
N TRP A 74 -7.06 4.61 -2.63
CA TRP A 74 -6.22 3.74 -1.82
C TRP A 74 -5.64 4.48 -0.59
N ARG A 75 -5.21 5.72 -0.78
CA ARG A 75 -4.75 6.61 0.30
C ARG A 75 -5.85 6.82 1.35
N GLU A 76 -7.06 7.15 0.92
CA GLU A 76 -8.23 7.32 1.80
C GLU A 76 -8.48 6.06 2.65
N ASN A 77 -8.56 4.89 2.01
CA ASN A 77 -8.82 3.61 2.71
C ASN A 77 -7.71 3.21 3.69
N LEU A 78 -6.45 3.53 3.39
CA LEU A 78 -5.32 3.22 4.25
C LEU A 78 -5.10 4.26 5.35
N PHE A 79 -5.63 5.47 5.22
CA PHE A 79 -5.41 6.53 6.20
C PHE A 79 -6.40 6.51 7.37
N ILE A 80 -7.57 5.88 7.24
CA ILE A 80 -8.54 5.77 8.33
C ILE A 80 -8.29 4.56 9.24
N ASP A 81 -8.81 4.56 10.46
CA ASP A 81 -8.90 3.35 11.29
C ASP A 81 -10.12 2.53 10.86
N SER A 82 -9.89 1.49 10.06
CA SER A 82 -10.96 0.65 9.51
C SER A 82 -10.44 -0.71 9.08
N PRO A 83 -11.28 -1.77 9.06
CA PRO A 83 -10.89 -3.07 8.53
C PRO A 83 -10.32 -2.96 7.11
N LYS A 84 -9.07 -3.38 6.91
CA LYS A 84 -8.41 -3.28 5.61
C LYS A 84 -8.87 -4.36 4.65
N SER A 85 -9.03 -3.97 3.39
CA SER A 85 -9.31 -4.88 2.28
C SER A 85 -8.05 -5.63 1.84
N THR A 86 -8.22 -6.74 1.11
CA THR A 86 -7.10 -7.47 0.50
C THR A 86 -6.39 -6.55 -0.50
N PRO A 87 -5.05 -6.41 -0.44
CA PRO A 87 -4.08 -7.31 0.20
C PRO A 87 -3.62 -6.83 1.58
N CYS A 88 -3.99 -5.62 1.98
CA CYS A 88 -3.56 -5.01 3.23
C CYS A 88 -4.21 -5.64 4.48
N LYS A 89 -5.32 -6.37 4.31
CA LYS A 89 -6.06 -7.09 5.37
C LYS A 89 -5.16 -7.92 6.29
N THR A 90 -4.15 -8.58 5.71
CA THR A 90 -3.27 -9.51 6.43
C THR A 90 -1.84 -8.99 6.61
N CYS A 91 -1.60 -7.75 6.17
CA CYS A 91 -0.28 -7.13 6.20
C CYS A 91 0.09 -6.72 7.63
N ASN A 92 1.19 -7.26 8.14
CA ASN A 92 1.74 -6.93 9.46
C ASN A 92 2.80 -5.80 9.41
N ASP A 93 2.96 -5.12 8.28
CA ASP A 93 3.92 -4.03 8.17
C ASP A 93 3.50 -2.86 9.05
N GLY A 94 4.40 -2.46 9.95
CA GLY A 94 4.13 -1.47 10.97
C GLY A 94 3.83 -0.10 10.38
N TYR A 95 3.12 0.72 11.16
CA TYR A 95 3.09 2.15 10.93
C TYR A 95 4.48 2.71 11.25
N PHE A 96 5.36 2.85 10.26
CA PHE A 96 6.67 3.48 10.48
C PHE A 96 6.47 4.96 10.81
N GLY A 97 6.57 5.29 12.09
CA GLY A 97 6.80 6.65 12.55
C GLY A 97 6.25 6.88 13.94
N ASN A 98 7.08 7.50 14.79
CA ASN A 98 6.67 8.27 15.96
C ASN A 98 5.52 9.20 15.58
N HIS A 99 4.30 8.68 15.65
CA HIS A 99 3.15 9.34 15.09
C HIS A 99 2.72 10.43 16.05
N ASN A 100 2.72 11.69 15.60
CA ASN A 100 2.04 12.75 16.33
C ASN A 100 0.54 12.48 16.23
N GLN A 101 0.00 11.67 17.15
CA GLN A 101 -1.40 11.21 17.19
C GLN A 101 -2.38 12.35 16.95
N LYS A 102 -2.08 13.55 17.45
CA LYS A 102 -2.89 14.76 17.23
C LYS A 102 -2.97 15.19 15.76
N ALA A 103 -1.90 15.06 14.98
CA ALA A 103 -1.89 15.43 13.57
C ALA A 103 -2.77 14.51 12.71
N HIS A 104 -2.78 13.21 12.98
CA HIS A 104 -3.69 12.27 12.30
C HIS A 104 -5.14 12.51 12.68
N LEU A 105 -5.44 12.67 13.97
CA LEU A 105 -6.80 12.96 14.42
C LEU A 105 -7.36 14.22 13.74
N ARG A 106 -6.57 15.30 13.65
CA ARG A 106 -6.95 16.52 12.91
C ARG A 106 -7.22 16.27 11.42
N LEU A 107 -6.44 15.39 10.78
CA LEU A 107 -6.66 15.07 9.37
C LEU A 107 -7.92 14.20 9.19
N LEU A 108 -8.21 13.29 10.12
CA LEU A 108 -9.42 12.48 10.10
C LEU A 108 -10.69 13.33 10.26
N GLU A 109 -10.68 14.32 11.16
CA GLU A 109 -11.80 15.26 11.37
C GLU A 109 -12.18 16.05 10.10
N ASN A 110 -11.25 16.22 9.15
CA ASN A 110 -11.49 16.92 7.89
C ASN A 110 -11.88 15.99 6.73
N LEU A 111 -11.84 14.67 6.95
CA LEU A 111 -12.19 13.65 5.96
C LEU A 111 -13.59 13.05 6.20
N THR A 112 -14.13 13.20 7.41
CA THR A 112 -15.52 12.83 7.81
C THR A 112 -16.45 14.01 7.73
#